data_AF-A0AA39D2Y8-F1
#
_entry.id   AF-A0AA39D2Y8-F1
#
_cell.length_a   1.000
_cell.length_b   1.000
_cell.length_c   1.000
_cell.angle_alpha   90.00
_cell.angle_beta   90.00
_cell.angle_gamma   90.00
#
_symmetry.space_group_name_H-M   'P 1'
#
loop_
_entity.id
_entity.type
_entity.pdbx_description
1 polymer ?
#
loop_
_entity_poly.entity_id
_entity_poly.type
_entity_poly.pdbx_seq_one_letter_code
_entity_poly.pdbx_strand_id
1 'polypeptide(L)'
;MDLANIPRFKDLPLNPAHPPHSAWIWGPEDQLGTLNLITPDTVTLAMREVKRGRSFGLDLQLHLSHVPASFREPLKHEIMQIAPNTNYAKSNNIIYDPLKYHVITRKQILEIAQSSKIEFRRGDILLIRMGYTEKLASLAKEELSAVQNINRDPYVASFPGVESSLDFLEWLWDTGFAAVGGDAPGFEAFPATEMGMHETLLSGFGMPIAEMFQLQDLAQECKDQGKWTFLFVSQPLNIVGAVASPPNAVAII
;
A
#
# COMPACT_ATOMS: atom_id res chain seq x y z
N MET A 1 11.55 14.11 -26.80
CA MET A 1 11.17 15.23 -27.68
C MET A 1 11.18 16.52 -26.86
N ASP A 2 11.45 17.68 -27.46
CA ASP A 2 11.27 18.98 -26.78
C ASP A 2 9.79 19.35 -26.71
N LEU A 3 9.25 19.46 -25.48
CA LEU A 3 7.85 19.79 -25.24
C LEU A 3 7.49 21.25 -25.59
N ALA A 4 8.48 22.13 -25.76
CA ALA A 4 8.24 23.49 -26.24
C ALA A 4 7.84 23.54 -27.73
N ASN A 5 8.07 22.46 -28.49
CA ASN A 5 7.92 22.40 -29.94
C ASN A 5 6.98 21.27 -30.40
N ILE A 6 5.84 21.12 -29.73
CA ILE A 6 4.76 20.20 -30.14
C ILE A 6 4.04 20.76 -31.40
N PRO A 7 3.90 19.98 -32.49
CA PRO A 7 3.19 20.43 -33.69
C PRO A 7 1.69 20.63 -33.43
N ARG A 8 1.06 21.58 -34.13
CA ARG A 8 -0.38 21.84 -33.95
C ARG A 8 -1.20 20.78 -34.66
N PHE A 9 -2.43 20.57 -34.19
CA PHE A 9 -3.37 19.58 -34.74
C PHE A 9 -3.55 19.65 -36.27
N LYS A 10 -3.60 20.85 -36.84
CA LYS A 10 -3.73 21.06 -38.30
C LYS A 10 -2.49 20.67 -39.12
N ASP A 11 -1.36 20.48 -38.44
CA ASP A 11 -0.08 20.12 -39.02
C ASP A 11 0.14 18.57 -38.92
N LEU A 12 -0.91 17.81 -38.52
CA LEU A 12 -0.92 16.34 -38.39
C LEU A 12 -1.71 15.64 -39.52
N PRO A 13 -1.33 14.41 -39.93
CA PRO A 13 -0.26 13.59 -39.37
C PRO A 13 1.12 14.00 -39.91
N LEU A 14 2.16 13.91 -39.08
CA LEU A 14 3.54 14.22 -39.49
C LEU A 14 4.09 13.24 -40.53
N ASN A 15 3.64 11.98 -40.47
CA ASN A 15 3.93 10.96 -41.47
C ASN A 15 2.68 10.78 -42.35
N PRO A 16 2.73 11.08 -43.67
CA PRO A 16 1.61 10.88 -44.58
C PRO A 16 1.09 9.44 -44.68
N ALA A 17 1.88 8.44 -44.28
CA ALA A 17 1.47 7.03 -44.22
C ALA A 17 0.64 6.68 -42.98
N HIS A 18 0.57 7.56 -41.98
CA HIS A 18 -0.26 7.34 -40.78
C HIS A 18 -1.72 7.79 -41.02
N PRO A 19 -2.69 7.27 -40.25
CA PRO A 19 -4.06 7.77 -40.29
C PRO A 19 -4.14 9.30 -40.07
N PRO A 20 -5.12 10.00 -40.69
CA PRO A 20 -5.32 11.43 -40.48
C PRO A 20 -5.33 11.81 -39.00
N HIS A 21 -4.73 12.97 -38.67
CA HIS A 21 -4.61 13.50 -37.31
C HIS A 21 -3.78 12.67 -36.30
N SER A 22 -3.05 11.64 -36.76
CA SER A 22 -2.16 10.87 -35.88
C SER A 22 -1.06 11.73 -35.24
N ALA A 23 -1.02 11.75 -33.91
CA ALA A 23 -0.14 12.58 -33.10
C ALA A 23 1.03 11.82 -32.45
N TRP A 24 1.45 10.68 -33.01
CA TRP A 24 2.58 9.88 -32.51
C TRP A 24 3.92 10.61 -32.73
N ILE A 25 4.29 11.47 -31.77
CA ILE A 25 5.45 12.37 -31.85
C ILE A 25 6.59 12.00 -30.88
N TRP A 26 6.32 11.12 -29.91
CA TRP A 26 7.20 10.91 -28.75
C TRP A 26 8.41 10.00 -29.04
N GLY A 27 8.35 9.20 -30.11
CA GLY A 27 9.41 8.29 -30.56
C GLY A 27 8.80 6.99 -31.14
N PRO A 28 9.58 6.18 -31.88
CA PRO A 28 9.08 4.93 -32.46
C PRO A 28 8.77 3.85 -31.41
N GLU A 29 9.45 3.88 -30.26
CA GLU A 29 9.27 2.93 -29.15
C GLU A 29 8.34 3.44 -28.04
N ASP A 30 7.69 4.59 -28.21
CA ASP A 30 6.82 5.16 -27.19
C ASP A 30 5.50 4.37 -27.04
N GLN A 31 5.14 4.08 -25.80
CA GLN A 31 3.88 3.41 -25.43
C GLN A 31 2.99 4.28 -24.52
N LEU A 32 3.46 5.46 -24.10
CA LEU A 32 2.78 6.34 -23.15
C LEU A 32 1.92 7.41 -23.84
N GLY A 33 2.24 7.76 -25.08
CA GLY A 33 1.48 8.72 -25.86
C GLY A 33 1.42 10.09 -25.20
N THR A 34 0.21 10.66 -25.09
CA THR A 34 -0.01 11.95 -24.42
C THR A 34 0.29 11.94 -22.91
N LEU A 35 0.48 10.78 -22.27
CA LEU A 35 0.90 10.74 -20.86
C LEU A 35 2.31 11.31 -20.68
N ASN A 36 3.14 11.34 -21.72
CA ASN A 36 4.44 12.04 -21.73
C ASN A 36 4.33 13.57 -21.49
N LEU A 37 3.13 14.15 -21.55
CA LEU A 37 2.88 15.55 -21.17
C LEU A 37 2.83 15.75 -19.64
N ILE A 38 2.66 14.67 -18.87
CA ILE A 38 2.69 14.69 -17.40
C ILE A 38 4.15 14.60 -16.96
N THR A 39 4.77 15.77 -16.83
CA THR A 39 6.15 15.96 -16.37
C THR A 39 6.22 16.30 -14.87
N PRO A 40 7.38 16.13 -14.21
CA PRO A 40 7.58 16.58 -12.82
C PRO A 40 7.22 18.04 -12.58
N ASP A 41 7.46 18.93 -13.56
CA ASP A 41 7.06 20.34 -13.50
C ASP A 41 5.54 20.50 -13.52
N THR A 42 4.82 19.80 -14.40
CA THR A 42 3.35 19.85 -14.43
C THR A 42 2.71 19.25 -13.18
N VAL A 43 3.31 18.21 -12.60
CA VAL A 43 2.88 17.65 -11.29
C VAL A 43 3.13 18.68 -10.18
N THR A 44 4.30 19.32 -10.15
CA THR A 44 4.63 20.37 -9.19
C THR A 44 3.71 21.59 -9.30
N LEU A 45 3.32 21.96 -10.52
CA LEU A 45 2.30 22.99 -10.77
C LEU A 45 0.93 22.55 -10.26
N ALA A 46 0.49 21.33 -10.55
CA ALA A 46 -0.79 20.79 -10.08
C ALA A 46 -0.87 20.73 -8.54
N MET A 47 0.23 20.41 -7.85
CA MET A 47 0.29 20.44 -6.38
C MET A 47 0.01 21.84 -5.79
N ARG A 48 0.28 22.92 -6.53
CA ARG A 48 -0.06 24.28 -6.09
C ARG A 48 -1.56 24.51 -5.99
N GLU A 49 -2.39 23.74 -6.68
CA GLU A 49 -3.86 23.84 -6.62
C GLU A 49 -4.46 23.21 -5.35
N VAL A 50 -3.67 22.47 -4.57
CA VAL A 50 -4.09 21.92 -3.27
C VAL A 50 -4.20 23.05 -2.23
N LYS A 51 -5.37 23.71 -2.17
CA LYS A 51 -5.62 24.82 -1.22
C LYS A 51 -6.23 24.40 0.12
N ARG A 52 -6.84 23.21 0.22
CA ARG A 52 -7.70 22.80 1.35
C ARG A 52 -7.45 21.40 1.91
N GLY A 53 -6.49 20.64 1.37
CA GLY A 53 -6.18 19.29 1.84
C GLY A 53 -7.35 18.29 1.81
N ARG A 54 -8.37 18.51 0.97
CA ARG A 54 -9.54 17.63 0.83
C ARG A 54 -9.38 16.74 -0.40
N SER A 55 -9.37 15.43 -0.19
CA SER A 55 -9.39 14.43 -1.25
C SER A 55 -10.83 14.01 -1.57
N PHE A 56 -11.07 13.66 -2.83
CA PHE A 56 -12.35 13.11 -3.30
C PHE A 56 -12.04 11.93 -4.20
N GLY A 57 -12.53 10.73 -3.85
CA GLY A 57 -12.41 9.57 -4.72
C GLY A 57 -13.31 9.75 -5.94
N LEU A 58 -12.73 9.67 -7.14
CA LEU A 58 -13.44 9.83 -8.42
C LEU A 58 -13.81 8.49 -9.06
N ASP A 59 -13.42 7.37 -8.44
CA ASP A 59 -13.73 6.02 -8.92
C ASP A 59 -15.22 5.69 -8.80
N LEU A 60 -15.75 5.07 -9.86
CA LEU A 60 -17.05 4.42 -9.81
C LEU A 60 -16.95 3.14 -8.96
N GLN A 61 -17.96 2.87 -8.14
CA GLN A 61 -18.01 1.69 -7.28
C GLN A 61 -17.87 0.42 -8.16
N LEU A 62 -16.86 -0.42 -7.92
CA LEU A 62 -16.50 -1.50 -8.87
C LEU A 62 -17.62 -2.51 -9.13
N HIS A 63 -18.58 -2.66 -8.21
CA HIS A 63 -19.76 -3.51 -8.43
C HIS A 63 -20.76 -2.87 -9.42
N LEU A 64 -20.88 -1.55 -9.52
CA LEU A 64 -21.76 -0.89 -10.52
C LEU A 64 -21.36 -1.18 -11.98
N SER A 65 -20.20 -1.81 -12.20
CA SER A 65 -19.77 -2.42 -13.47
C SER A 65 -20.68 -3.54 -13.99
N HIS A 66 -21.77 -3.90 -13.30
CA HIS A 66 -22.81 -4.81 -13.82
C HIS A 66 -23.45 -4.34 -15.14
N VAL A 67 -23.38 -3.03 -15.44
CA VAL A 67 -23.88 -2.44 -16.69
C VAL A 67 -22.72 -1.78 -17.44
N PRO A 68 -21.81 -2.57 -18.04
CA PRO A 68 -20.71 -2.02 -18.81
C PRO A 68 -21.22 -1.33 -20.09
N ALA A 69 -20.54 -0.27 -20.51
CA ALA A 69 -20.81 0.33 -21.81
C ALA A 69 -20.34 -0.62 -22.94
N SER A 70 -21.26 -1.01 -23.81
CA SER A 70 -21.02 -1.83 -25.00
C SER A 70 -20.40 -3.21 -24.68
N PHE A 71 -19.37 -3.63 -25.42
CA PHE A 71 -18.89 -5.02 -25.53
C PHE A 71 -17.95 -5.48 -24.39
N ARG A 72 -17.89 -4.76 -23.26
CA ARG A 72 -16.89 -5.03 -22.22
C ARG A 72 -17.37 -6.14 -21.27
N GLU A 73 -16.47 -7.05 -20.91
CA GLU A 73 -16.75 -8.03 -19.85
C GLU A 73 -16.84 -7.36 -18.47
N PRO A 74 -17.62 -7.92 -17.53
CA PRO A 74 -17.58 -7.53 -16.12
C PRO A 74 -16.19 -7.73 -15.51
N LEU A 75 -15.87 -6.94 -14.49
CA LEU A 75 -14.62 -7.05 -13.73
C LEU A 75 -14.45 -8.48 -13.15
N LYS A 76 -13.29 -9.08 -13.40
CA LYS A 76 -12.79 -10.31 -12.75
C LYS A 76 -11.54 -9.94 -11.96
N HIS A 77 -11.41 -10.45 -10.73
CA HIS A 77 -10.33 -10.08 -9.80
C HIS A 77 -9.56 -11.32 -9.36
N GLU A 78 -8.26 -11.36 -9.67
CA GLU A 78 -7.33 -12.45 -9.40
C GLU A 78 -5.98 -11.87 -8.93
N ILE A 79 -5.24 -12.59 -8.08
CA ILE A 79 -4.06 -12.07 -7.37
C ILE A 79 -2.79 -12.84 -7.80
N MET A 80 -1.70 -12.11 -8.07
CA MET A 80 -0.38 -12.62 -8.50
C MET A 80 0.76 -11.86 -7.80
N GLN A 81 2.00 -12.37 -7.85
CA GLN A 81 3.01 -12.07 -6.83
C GLN A 81 4.49 -12.28 -7.27
N ILE A 82 5.45 -11.57 -6.65
CA ILE A 82 6.82 -11.37 -7.16
C ILE A 82 7.98 -11.59 -6.13
N ALA A 83 8.41 -10.58 -5.33
CA ALA A 83 9.82 -10.45 -4.85
C ALA A 83 10.12 -10.66 -3.32
N PRO A 84 11.39 -10.92 -2.89
CA PRO A 84 11.79 -11.26 -1.51
C PRO A 84 12.43 -10.13 -0.62
N ASN A 85 12.53 -10.34 0.71
CA ASN A 85 12.72 -9.34 1.80
C ASN A 85 14.12 -9.16 2.46
N THR A 86 14.42 -7.94 2.95
CA THR A 86 15.37 -7.66 4.07
C THR A 86 15.00 -6.46 4.97
N ASN A 87 15.46 -6.40 6.24
CA ASN A 87 16.01 -5.21 6.95
C ASN A 87 16.20 -5.44 8.47
N TYR A 88 15.35 -4.95 9.40
CA TYR A 88 15.67 -4.87 10.85
C TYR A 88 16.05 -6.20 11.53
N ALA A 89 15.23 -7.25 11.37
CA ALA A 89 15.43 -8.53 12.06
C ALA A 89 16.79 -9.16 11.71
N LYS A 90 17.20 -9.07 10.44
CA LYS A 90 18.50 -9.56 9.95
C LYS A 90 19.67 -8.83 10.62
N SER A 91 19.57 -7.51 10.81
CA SER A 91 20.62 -6.70 11.45
C SER A 91 20.81 -6.99 12.94
N ASN A 92 19.78 -7.51 13.62
CA ASN A 92 19.81 -7.82 15.06
C ASN A 92 19.86 -9.33 15.35
N ASN A 93 20.12 -10.17 14.34
CA ASN A 93 20.10 -11.64 14.44
C ASN A 93 18.78 -12.22 14.98
N ILE A 94 17.66 -11.51 14.80
CA ILE A 94 16.33 -12.01 15.14
C ILE A 94 15.90 -12.97 14.04
N ILE A 95 15.83 -14.26 14.37
CA ILE A 95 15.40 -15.33 13.48
C ILE A 95 13.97 -15.72 13.86
N TYR A 96 13.01 -15.45 12.98
CA TYR A 96 11.64 -15.93 13.08
C TYR A 96 11.12 -16.32 11.70
N ASP A 97 10.01 -17.05 11.69
CA ASP A 97 9.27 -17.43 10.48
C ASP A 97 8.09 -16.47 10.31
N PRO A 98 8.05 -15.62 9.26
CA PRO A 98 6.96 -14.67 9.07
C PRO A 98 5.58 -15.30 8.86
N LEU A 99 5.45 -16.62 8.70
CA LEU A 99 4.16 -17.33 8.61
C LEU A 99 3.71 -17.93 9.95
N LYS A 100 4.39 -17.62 11.05
CA LYS A 100 4.09 -18.12 12.39
C LYS A 100 3.96 -16.98 13.39
N TYR A 101 3.41 -17.31 14.55
CA TYR A 101 3.37 -16.41 15.70
C TYR A 101 4.72 -15.77 16.01
N HIS A 102 4.76 -14.44 15.97
CA HIS A 102 5.90 -13.63 16.40
C HIS A 102 5.40 -12.26 16.87
N VAL A 103 5.83 -11.83 18.06
CA VAL A 103 5.38 -10.58 18.68
C VAL A 103 6.40 -9.47 18.42
N ILE A 104 5.94 -8.38 17.82
CA ILE A 104 6.70 -7.15 17.62
C ILE A 104 6.35 -6.20 18.77
N THR A 105 7.28 -6.04 19.71
CA THR A 105 7.08 -5.20 20.90
C THR A 105 7.17 -3.71 20.57
N ARG A 106 6.49 -2.85 21.34
CA ARG A 106 6.61 -1.38 21.27
C ARG A 106 8.07 -0.95 21.38
N LYS A 107 8.82 -1.61 22.26
CA LYS A 107 10.27 -1.39 22.43
C LYS A 107 11.02 -1.55 21.11
N GLN A 108 10.80 -2.65 20.37
CA GLN A 108 11.45 -2.85 19.07
C GLN A 108 11.03 -1.79 18.04
N ILE A 109 9.77 -1.35 18.03
CA ILE A 109 9.31 -0.28 17.13
C ILE A 109 9.99 1.05 17.46
N LEU A 110 10.16 1.38 18.74
CA LEU A 110 10.89 2.57 19.18
C LEU A 110 12.39 2.49 18.88
N GLU A 111 13.01 1.31 19.01
CA GLU A 111 14.41 1.05 18.60
C GLU A 111 14.60 1.20 17.07
N ILE A 112 13.65 0.69 16.27
CA ILE A 112 13.59 0.89 14.82
C ILE A 112 13.46 2.39 14.50
N ALA A 113 12.52 3.09 15.13
CA ALA A 113 12.30 4.52 14.90
C ALA A 113 13.55 5.33 15.24
N GLN A 114 14.19 5.09 16.39
CA GLN A 114 15.40 5.77 16.82
C GLN A 114 16.58 5.52 15.86
N SER A 115 16.84 4.26 15.51
CA SER A 115 17.93 3.89 14.59
C SER A 115 17.70 4.39 13.15
N SER A 116 16.44 4.46 12.73
CA SER A 116 16.03 4.96 11.41
C SER A 116 15.76 6.48 11.37
N LYS A 117 15.96 7.19 12.49
CA LYS A 117 15.70 8.63 12.67
C LYS A 117 14.27 9.06 12.30
N ILE A 118 13.29 8.21 12.59
CA ILE A 118 11.87 8.49 12.42
C ILE A 118 11.38 9.30 13.63
N GLU A 119 10.72 10.43 13.35
CA GLU A 119 9.94 11.21 14.31
C GLU A 119 8.46 10.99 13.98
N PHE A 120 7.71 10.39 14.92
CA PHE A 120 6.26 10.23 14.77
C PHE A 120 5.52 11.52 15.06
N ARG A 121 4.48 11.80 14.28
CA ARG A 121 3.67 13.01 14.36
C ARG A 121 2.18 12.67 14.40
N ARG A 122 1.41 13.53 15.06
CA ARG A 122 -0.06 13.41 15.11
C ARG A 122 -0.63 13.52 13.69
N GLY A 123 -1.39 12.50 13.29
CA GLY A 123 -1.92 12.35 11.94
C GLY A 123 -1.15 11.35 11.06
N ASP A 124 0.01 10.85 11.49
CA ASP A 124 0.77 9.84 10.75
C ASP A 124 0.01 8.50 10.66
N ILE A 125 0.39 7.68 9.68
CA ILE A 125 -0.07 6.30 9.53
C ILE A 125 1.11 5.39 9.80
N LEU A 126 0.99 4.53 10.83
CA LEU A 126 2.06 3.61 11.21
C LEU A 126 1.99 2.33 10.39
N LEU A 127 2.98 2.08 9.54
CA LEU A 127 3.10 0.84 8.76
C LEU A 127 4.23 -0.04 9.30
N ILE A 128 3.89 -1.25 9.73
CA ILE A 128 4.83 -2.24 10.28
C ILE A 128 5.03 -3.37 9.25
N ARG A 129 6.26 -3.52 8.76
CA ARG A 129 6.63 -4.61 7.84
C ARG A 129 7.21 -5.80 8.60
N MET A 130 6.40 -6.83 8.72
CA MET A 130 6.63 -8.11 9.41
C MET A 130 7.11 -9.21 8.45
N GLY A 131 7.00 -8.98 7.14
CA GLY A 131 7.45 -9.85 6.08
C GLY A 131 6.50 -10.98 5.72
N TYR A 132 5.24 -10.94 6.17
CA TYR A 132 4.29 -12.01 5.96
C TYR A 132 3.89 -12.14 4.48
N THR A 133 3.46 -11.06 3.79
CA THR A 133 3.09 -11.15 2.36
C THR A 133 4.25 -11.62 1.47
N GLU A 134 5.48 -11.22 1.78
CA GLU A 134 6.67 -11.66 1.04
C GLU A 134 7.08 -13.11 1.36
N LYS A 135 6.94 -13.57 2.61
CA LYS A 135 7.20 -14.97 2.89
C LYS A 135 6.15 -15.87 2.27
N LEU A 136 4.88 -15.46 2.32
CA LEU A 136 3.75 -16.10 1.63
C LEU A 136 3.99 -16.14 0.12
N ALA A 137 4.57 -15.07 -0.44
CA ALA A 137 4.98 -14.99 -1.83
C ALA A 137 6.07 -15.99 -2.21
N SER A 138 7.05 -16.23 -1.35
CA SER A 138 8.17 -17.14 -1.65
C SER A 138 7.80 -18.63 -1.81
N LEU A 139 6.54 -19.01 -1.54
CA LEU A 139 6.10 -20.41 -1.44
C LEU A 139 5.78 -21.05 -2.81
N ALA A 140 5.97 -22.36 -2.91
CA ALA A 140 5.36 -23.16 -3.96
C ALA A 140 3.82 -23.18 -3.82
N LYS A 141 3.09 -23.46 -4.90
CA LYS A 141 1.62 -23.42 -4.94
C LYS A 141 0.99 -24.37 -3.91
N GLU A 142 1.60 -25.52 -3.70
CA GLU A 142 1.17 -26.56 -2.76
C GLU A 142 1.35 -26.10 -1.31
N GLU A 143 2.49 -25.47 -1.00
CA GLU A 143 2.79 -24.90 0.31
C GLU A 143 1.88 -23.70 0.63
N LEU A 144 1.68 -22.81 -0.35
CA LEU A 144 0.73 -21.71 -0.27
C LEU A 144 -0.68 -22.21 0.04
N SER A 145 -1.12 -23.26 -0.65
CA SER A 145 -2.43 -23.89 -0.42
C SER A 145 -2.54 -24.48 0.99
N ALA A 146 -1.47 -25.09 1.50
CA ALA A 146 -1.42 -25.63 2.86
C ALA A 146 -1.52 -24.52 3.93
N VAL A 147 -0.75 -23.43 3.77
CA VAL A 147 -0.81 -22.25 4.65
C VAL A 147 -2.19 -21.61 4.62
N GLN A 148 -2.77 -21.40 3.43
CA GLN A 148 -4.12 -20.84 3.30
C GLN A 148 -5.21 -21.72 3.95
N ASN A 149 -5.04 -23.05 3.96
CA ASN A 149 -5.96 -23.95 4.65
C ASN A 149 -5.83 -23.88 6.17
N ILE A 150 -4.60 -23.78 6.71
CA ILE A 150 -4.36 -23.60 8.15
C ILE A 150 -4.97 -22.28 8.63
N ASN A 151 -4.77 -21.19 7.87
CA ASN A 151 -5.24 -19.85 8.22
C ASN A 151 -6.77 -19.70 8.26
N ARG A 152 -7.52 -20.68 7.74
CA ARG A 152 -8.99 -20.71 7.81
C ARG A 152 -9.53 -21.29 9.11
N ASP A 153 -8.70 -22.00 9.87
CA ASP A 153 -9.09 -22.54 11.17
C ASP A 153 -8.62 -21.60 12.29
N PRO A 154 -9.52 -20.84 12.95
CA PRO A 154 -9.15 -19.89 13.99
C PRO A 154 -8.58 -20.56 15.26
N TYR A 155 -8.70 -21.88 15.40
CA TYR A 155 -8.10 -22.63 16.51
C TYR A 155 -6.65 -23.06 16.25
N VAL A 156 -6.16 -22.93 15.01
CA VAL A 156 -4.81 -23.36 14.58
C VAL A 156 -4.04 -22.22 13.90
N ALA A 157 -4.72 -21.23 13.34
CA ALA A 157 -4.12 -20.04 12.74
C ALA A 157 -3.24 -19.30 13.76
N SER A 158 -2.07 -18.85 13.30
CA SER A 158 -1.17 -18.02 14.10
C SER A 158 -0.43 -17.04 13.19
N PHE A 159 -0.36 -15.77 13.57
CA PHE A 159 0.19 -14.71 12.74
C PHE A 159 1.21 -13.87 13.51
N PRO A 160 2.25 -13.33 12.83
CA PRO A 160 3.06 -12.28 13.41
C PRO A 160 2.21 -11.00 13.54
N GLY A 161 2.57 -10.14 14.50
CA GLY A 161 1.89 -8.87 14.73
C GLY A 161 2.48 -8.09 15.89
N VAL A 162 1.93 -6.91 16.17
CA VAL A 162 2.36 -6.12 17.33
C VAL A 162 1.87 -6.73 18.65
N GLU A 163 2.56 -6.42 19.75
CA GLU A 163 2.11 -6.80 21.09
C GLU A 163 0.74 -6.20 21.44
N SER A 164 -0.15 -7.03 21.95
CA SER A 164 -1.55 -6.74 22.22
C SER A 164 -1.74 -6.39 23.70
N SER A 165 -1.21 -5.22 24.10
CA SER A 165 -1.20 -4.73 25.49
C SER A 165 -1.84 -3.34 25.64
N LEU A 166 -2.24 -3.00 26.87
CA LEU A 166 -2.80 -1.68 27.18
C LEU A 166 -1.77 -0.56 26.95
N ASP A 167 -0.52 -0.78 27.34
CA ASP A 167 0.63 0.11 27.10
C ASP A 167 0.83 0.45 25.60
N PHE A 168 0.55 -0.50 24.70
CA PHE A 168 0.64 -0.29 23.27
C PHE A 168 -0.51 0.56 22.74
N LEU A 169 -1.74 0.30 23.22
CA LEU A 169 -2.93 1.07 22.87
C LEU A 169 -2.83 2.53 23.36
N GLU A 170 -2.36 2.76 24.58
CA GLU A 170 -2.07 4.10 25.12
C GLU A 170 -1.04 4.83 24.25
N TRP A 171 0.06 4.15 23.90
CA TRP A 171 1.09 4.74 23.04
C TRP A 171 0.58 5.12 21.65
N LEU A 172 -0.25 4.28 21.01
CA LEU A 172 -0.85 4.60 19.71
C LEU A 172 -1.75 5.85 19.78
N TRP A 173 -2.56 5.95 20.83
CA TRP A 173 -3.49 7.06 21.06
C TRP A 173 -2.77 8.38 21.35
N ASP A 174 -1.81 8.37 22.26
CA ASP A 174 -1.09 9.57 22.70
C ASP A 174 -0.19 10.14 21.60
N THR A 175 0.50 9.27 20.86
CA THR A 175 1.26 9.65 19.64
C THR A 175 0.33 10.25 18.59
N GLY A 176 -0.93 9.82 18.56
CA GLY A 176 -1.99 10.38 17.72
C GLY A 176 -1.91 9.92 16.27
N PHE A 177 -1.58 8.64 16.04
CA PHE A 177 -1.66 8.04 14.72
C PHE A 177 -3.12 8.09 14.19
N ALA A 178 -3.29 8.34 12.89
CA ALA A 178 -4.60 8.38 12.24
C ALA A 178 -5.07 6.97 11.83
N ALA A 179 -4.14 6.08 11.50
CA ALA A 179 -4.39 4.68 11.16
C ALA A 179 -3.14 3.85 11.44
N VAL A 180 -3.31 2.53 11.51
CA VAL A 180 -2.22 1.56 11.63
C VAL A 180 -2.30 0.52 10.53
N GLY A 181 -1.20 -0.15 10.21
CA GLY A 181 -1.23 -1.28 9.31
C GLY A 181 0.08 -2.02 9.13
N GLY A 182 0.06 -3.01 8.26
CA GLY A 182 1.21 -3.87 7.98
C GLY A 182 0.97 -4.86 6.85
N ASP A 183 1.92 -5.78 6.71
CA ASP A 183 1.94 -6.82 5.67
C ASP A 183 1.50 -8.21 6.15
N ALA A 184 0.87 -8.29 7.34
CA ALA A 184 0.32 -9.52 7.92
C ALA A 184 -1.23 -9.55 7.85
N PRO A 185 -1.88 -10.71 8.13
CA PRO A 185 -3.33 -10.86 8.15
C PRO A 185 -4.03 -10.22 9.36
N GLY A 186 -3.24 -9.65 10.28
CA GLY A 186 -3.67 -8.90 11.45
C GLY A 186 -2.64 -7.81 11.72
N PHE A 187 -3.03 -6.72 12.39
CA PHE A 187 -2.05 -5.76 12.91
C PHE A 187 -1.43 -6.23 14.23
N GLU A 188 -2.25 -6.70 15.17
CA GLU A 188 -1.82 -7.38 16.38
C GLU A 188 -1.39 -8.84 16.13
N ALA A 189 -0.53 -9.39 16.98
CA ALA A 189 -0.17 -10.80 16.90
C ALA A 189 -1.40 -11.69 17.18
N PHE A 190 -1.52 -12.82 16.48
CA PHE A 190 -2.63 -13.76 16.69
C PHE A 190 -2.10 -15.15 17.07
N PRO A 191 -2.57 -15.76 18.17
CA PRO A 191 -3.49 -15.22 19.17
C PRO A 191 -2.93 -13.99 19.92
N ALA A 192 -3.81 -13.10 20.41
CA ALA A 192 -3.41 -11.87 21.10
C ALA A 192 -2.60 -12.14 22.38
N THR A 193 -1.66 -11.23 22.72
CA THR A 193 -0.75 -11.44 23.85
C THR A 193 -1.42 -11.26 25.22
N GLU A 194 -2.25 -10.22 25.38
CA GLU A 194 -2.94 -9.91 26.64
C GLU A 194 -4.42 -9.61 26.41
N MET A 195 -4.73 -8.79 25.40
CA MET A 195 -6.11 -8.40 25.05
C MET A 195 -6.28 -8.23 23.53
N GLY A 196 -7.52 -8.37 23.04
CA GLY A 196 -7.87 -7.99 21.68
C GLY A 196 -7.70 -6.48 21.48
N MET A 197 -6.85 -6.08 20.54
CA MET A 197 -6.72 -4.68 20.13
C MET A 197 -7.73 -4.32 19.06
N HIS A 198 -8.08 -5.27 18.18
CA HIS A 198 -8.90 -5.05 16.99
C HIS A 198 -10.18 -4.23 17.24
N GLU A 199 -10.99 -4.65 18.22
CA GLU A 199 -12.23 -3.96 18.58
C GLU A 199 -11.95 -2.59 19.23
N THR A 200 -10.87 -2.48 20.00
CA THR A 200 -10.45 -1.22 20.64
C THR A 200 -10.01 -0.19 19.60
N LEU A 201 -9.22 -0.60 18.60
CA LEU A 201 -8.77 0.26 17.51
C LEU A 201 -9.95 0.70 16.63
N LEU A 202 -10.74 -0.26 16.12
CA LEU A 202 -11.82 0.02 15.17
C LEU A 202 -13.02 0.70 15.83
N SER A 203 -13.51 0.18 16.96
CA SER A 203 -14.75 0.64 17.59
C SER A 203 -14.53 1.63 18.74
N GLY A 204 -13.40 1.51 19.45
CA GLY A 204 -13.03 2.43 20.54
C GLY A 204 -12.40 3.72 20.03
N PHE A 205 -11.34 3.63 19.23
CA PHE A 205 -10.59 4.79 18.72
C PHE A 205 -11.12 5.31 17.37
N GLY A 206 -11.85 4.49 16.59
CA GLY A 206 -12.18 4.82 15.20
C GLY A 206 -10.95 4.80 14.29
N MET A 207 -9.89 4.10 14.68
CA MET A 207 -8.61 4.00 13.99
C MET A 207 -8.67 2.87 12.95
N PRO A 208 -8.57 3.17 11.64
CA PRO A 208 -8.56 2.13 10.61
C PRO A 208 -7.33 1.24 10.73
N ILE A 209 -7.53 -0.04 10.42
CA ILE A 209 -6.47 -1.06 10.32
C ILE A 209 -6.27 -1.42 8.85
N ALA A 210 -5.03 -1.44 8.40
CA ALA A 210 -4.61 -1.82 7.05
C ALA A 210 -3.77 -3.10 7.07
N GLU A 211 -4.21 -4.13 6.36
CA GLU A 211 -3.64 -5.47 6.43
C GLU A 211 -3.20 -5.98 5.07
N MET A 212 -2.35 -7.00 5.05
CA MET A 212 -1.90 -7.68 3.83
C MET A 212 -1.28 -6.75 2.78
N PHE A 213 -0.68 -5.63 3.18
CA PHE A 213 0.02 -4.74 2.26
C PHE A 213 1.28 -5.40 1.68
N GLN A 214 1.66 -4.99 0.46
CA GLN A 214 3.00 -5.23 -0.05
C GLN A 214 3.89 -4.05 0.38
N LEU A 215 4.86 -4.32 1.25
CA LEU A 215 5.75 -3.30 1.81
C LEU A 215 7.24 -3.53 1.45
N GLN A 216 7.58 -4.56 0.68
CA GLN A 216 8.97 -4.94 0.42
C GLN A 216 9.68 -3.92 -0.46
N ASP A 217 9.14 -3.60 -1.64
CA ASP A 217 9.80 -2.68 -2.57
C ASP A 217 9.89 -1.27 -1.96
N LEU A 218 8.84 -0.84 -1.25
CA LEU A 218 8.84 0.37 -0.44
C LEU A 218 9.92 0.35 0.65
N ALA A 219 10.08 -0.75 1.39
CA ALA A 219 11.12 -0.87 2.42
C ALA A 219 12.55 -0.96 1.87
N GLN A 220 12.70 -1.37 0.61
CA GLN A 220 13.99 -1.32 -0.10
C GLN A 220 14.29 0.11 -0.56
N GLU A 221 13.33 0.82 -1.17
CA GLU A 221 13.48 2.22 -1.57
C GLU A 221 13.74 3.14 -0.36
N CYS A 222 12.98 2.98 0.73
CA CYS A 222 13.20 3.70 1.99
C CYS A 222 14.62 3.51 2.56
N LYS A 223 15.18 2.31 2.40
CA LYS A 223 16.54 1.99 2.83
C LYS A 223 17.58 2.66 1.94
N ASP A 224 17.40 2.58 0.63
CA ASP A 224 18.35 3.11 -0.35
C ASP A 224 18.38 4.65 -0.35
N GLN A 225 17.26 5.31 -0.07
CA GLN A 225 17.19 6.75 0.19
C GLN A 225 17.55 7.15 1.63
N GLY A 226 17.58 6.21 2.57
CA GLY A 226 17.71 6.49 4.01
C GLY A 226 16.53 7.29 4.61
N LYS A 227 15.34 7.17 4.01
CA LYS A 227 14.14 7.97 4.30
C LYS A 227 12.95 7.04 4.56
N TRP A 228 12.39 7.10 5.76
CA TRP A 228 11.32 6.20 6.21
C TRP A 228 9.97 6.89 6.43
N THR A 229 9.84 8.13 5.93
CA THR A 229 8.59 8.91 5.93
C THR A 229 8.29 9.35 4.51
N PHE A 230 7.04 9.18 4.09
CA PHE A 230 6.58 9.37 2.71
C PHE A 230 5.11 9.79 2.72
N LEU A 231 4.63 10.35 1.61
CA LEU A 231 3.20 10.59 1.45
C LEU A 231 2.49 9.26 1.21
N PHE A 232 1.59 8.87 2.10
CA PHE A 232 0.71 7.72 1.91
C PHE A 232 -0.65 8.18 1.40
N VAL A 233 -1.07 7.65 0.26
CA VAL A 233 -2.41 7.84 -0.30
C VAL A 233 -3.11 6.49 -0.27
N SER A 234 -4.27 6.40 0.37
CA SER A 234 -5.17 5.26 0.28
C SER A 234 -6.54 5.80 -0.12
N GLN A 235 -7.14 5.17 -1.14
CA GLN A 235 -8.45 5.52 -1.63
C GLN A 235 -9.35 4.28 -1.60
N PRO A 236 -9.96 3.98 -0.42
CA PRO A 236 -10.99 2.97 -0.31
C PRO A 236 -12.05 3.10 -1.39
N LEU A 237 -12.47 1.98 -1.98
CA LEU A 237 -13.61 1.97 -2.89
C LEU A 237 -14.83 2.54 -2.16
N ASN A 238 -15.50 3.49 -2.81
CA ASN A 238 -16.78 4.01 -2.36
C ASN A 238 -17.83 2.89 -2.46
N ILE A 239 -18.08 2.14 -1.39
CA ILE A 239 -19.10 1.08 -1.34
C ILE A 239 -19.99 1.34 -0.14
N VAL A 240 -21.27 1.65 -0.39
CA VAL A 240 -22.24 1.97 0.66
C VAL A 240 -22.49 0.73 1.51
N GLY A 241 -22.31 0.85 2.83
CA GLY A 241 -22.51 -0.24 3.78
C GLY A 241 -21.34 -1.25 3.86
N ALA A 242 -20.23 -1.02 3.15
CA ALA A 242 -19.04 -1.84 3.33
C ALA A 242 -18.32 -1.51 4.66
N VAL A 243 -17.84 -2.55 5.34
CA VAL A 243 -17.08 -2.45 6.60
C VAL A 243 -15.56 -2.45 6.39
N ALA A 244 -15.11 -2.75 5.18
CA ALA A 244 -13.71 -2.76 4.74
C ALA A 244 -13.66 -2.50 3.23
N SER A 245 -12.47 -2.20 2.69
CA SER A 245 -12.29 -1.98 1.26
C SER A 245 -10.86 -2.28 0.82
N PRO A 246 -10.62 -2.83 -0.38
CA PRO A 246 -9.31 -2.78 -1.02
C PRO A 246 -8.80 -1.33 -1.05
N PRO A 247 -7.57 -1.05 -0.59
CA PRO A 247 -7.17 0.31 -0.23
C PRO A 247 -6.78 1.18 -1.43
N ASN A 248 -6.41 0.58 -2.57
CA ASN A 248 -5.70 1.25 -3.67
C ASN A 248 -4.54 2.14 -3.13
N ALA A 249 -3.71 1.56 -2.26
CA ALA A 249 -2.69 2.30 -1.53
C ALA A 249 -1.46 2.59 -2.39
N VAL A 250 -0.97 3.83 -2.31
CA VAL A 250 0.24 4.31 -2.98
C VAL A 250 1.10 5.05 -1.96
N ALA A 251 2.37 4.65 -1.85
CA ALA A 251 3.39 5.43 -1.15
C ALA A 251 4.17 6.27 -2.18
N ILE A 252 4.39 7.54 -1.86
CA ILE A 252 5.13 8.50 -2.70
C ILE A 252 6.28 9.04 -1.85
N ILE A 253 7.49 8.59 -2.17
CA ILE A 253 8.74 8.86 -1.44
C ILE A 253 9.59 9.92 -2.14
#